data_AF-A0A3N5CSL5-F1
#
_entry.id   AF-A0A3N5CSL5-F1
#
_cell.length_a   1.000
_cell.length_b   1.000
_cell.length_c   1.000
_cell.angle_alpha   90.00
_cell.angle_beta   90.00
_cell.angle_gamma   90.00
#
_symmetry.space_group_name_H-M   'P 1'
#
loop_
_entity.id
_entity.type
_entity.pdbx_description
1 polymer ?
#
loop_
_entity_poly.entity_id
_entity_poly.type
_entity_poly.pdbx_seq_one_letter_code
_entity_poly.pdbx_strand_id
1 'polypeptide(L)'
;MASFDPERLLAALPSLPLRPPGPKAPRSFLKWRWPPILPYMGFTPVERVQHWQIARWLIAAGCITVPTHCAICASTDKVGFHSENYYSVLCSPALCGLCHQRLHRRFSRPAAWRDLMQAHVRTGDEWFALIPAIDYDLAGYLRATRGEQLRDMRADPALFACYGIADKLPRNLHGIESAEREDRQGRLL
;
A
#
# COMPACT_ATOMS: atom_id res chain seq x y z
N MET A 1 23.16 6.87 -15.40
CA MET A 1 22.30 6.21 -14.38
C MET A 1 21.20 5.50 -15.13
N ALA A 2 20.94 4.22 -14.84
CA ALA A 2 19.79 3.54 -15.43
C ALA A 2 18.50 4.30 -15.03
N SER A 3 17.59 4.48 -15.97
CA SER A 3 16.27 5.07 -15.67
C SER A 3 15.53 4.16 -14.70
N PHE A 4 14.76 4.74 -13.78
CA PHE A 4 13.84 3.98 -12.95
C PHE A 4 12.81 3.29 -13.84
N ASP A 5 12.58 1.99 -13.59
CA ASP A 5 11.60 1.16 -14.28
C ASP A 5 10.48 0.78 -13.29
N PRO A 6 9.32 1.47 -13.35
CA PRO A 6 8.21 1.20 -12.44
C PRO A 6 7.62 -0.20 -12.62
N GLU A 7 7.62 -0.77 -13.83
CA GLU A 7 7.04 -2.09 -14.07
C GLU A 7 7.94 -3.19 -13.48
N ARG A 8 9.26 -3.04 -13.57
CA ARG A 8 10.19 -3.94 -12.88
C ARG A 8 10.02 -3.90 -11.36
N LEU A 9 9.83 -2.72 -10.78
CA LEU A 9 9.50 -2.59 -9.35
C LEU A 9 8.19 -3.32 -9.01
N LEU A 10 7.12 -3.05 -9.77
CA LEU A 10 5.79 -3.61 -9.53
C LEU A 10 5.79 -5.15 -9.65
N ALA A 11 6.55 -5.69 -10.60
CA ALA A 11 6.72 -7.13 -10.76
C ALA A 11 7.53 -7.79 -9.63
N ALA A 12 8.44 -7.06 -9.00
CA ALA A 12 9.27 -7.56 -7.89
C ALA A 12 8.57 -7.48 -6.52
N LEU A 13 7.48 -6.71 -6.41
CA LEU A 13 6.70 -6.65 -5.18
C LEU A 13 6.15 -8.03 -4.82
N PRO A 14 6.04 -8.36 -3.51
CA PRO A 14 5.52 -9.66 -3.10
C PRO A 14 4.06 -9.81 -3.53
N SER A 15 3.60 -11.05 -3.67
CA SER A 15 2.18 -11.35 -3.88
C SER A 15 1.63 -12.05 -2.63
N LEU A 16 0.70 -11.40 -1.94
CA LEU A 16 0.06 -11.93 -0.74
C LEU A 16 -1.11 -12.83 -1.13
N PRO A 17 -1.18 -14.07 -0.61
CA PRO A 17 -2.31 -14.94 -0.85
C PRO A 17 -3.55 -14.37 -0.17
N LEU A 18 -4.66 -14.30 -0.92
CA LEU A 18 -5.94 -13.81 -0.46
C LEU A 18 -6.90 -14.97 -0.20
N ARG A 19 -7.57 -14.94 0.95
CA ARG A 19 -8.54 -15.96 1.38
C ARG A 19 -9.93 -15.35 1.55
N PRO A 20 -11.00 -16.17 1.42
CA PRO A 20 -12.35 -15.70 1.74
C PRO A 20 -12.45 -15.18 3.17
N PRO A 21 -13.28 -14.17 3.43
CA PRO A 21 -13.44 -13.60 4.75
C PRO A 21 -14.12 -14.58 5.71
N GLY A 22 -13.61 -14.65 6.94
CA GLY A 22 -14.19 -15.47 7.99
C GLY A 22 -15.56 -14.96 8.48
N PRO A 23 -16.30 -15.79 9.25
CA PRO A 23 -17.64 -15.44 9.73
C PRO A 23 -17.65 -14.25 10.70
N LYS A 24 -16.49 -13.93 11.31
CA LYS A 24 -16.31 -12.82 12.24
C LYS A 24 -15.70 -11.57 11.59
N ALA A 25 -15.75 -11.43 10.26
CA ALA A 25 -15.25 -10.26 9.56
C ALA A 25 -15.85 -8.95 10.13
N PRO A 26 -15.05 -7.90 10.37
CA PRO A 26 -15.55 -6.65 10.92
C PRO A 26 -16.60 -6.00 10.01
N ARG A 27 -17.60 -5.35 10.62
CA ARG A 27 -18.65 -4.63 9.88
C ARG A 27 -18.30 -3.18 9.54
N SER A 28 -17.12 -2.72 9.96
CA SER A 28 -16.65 -1.35 9.76
C SER A 28 -15.15 -1.30 9.55
N PHE A 29 -14.69 -0.39 8.69
CA PHE A 29 -13.28 0.01 8.67
C PHE A 29 -12.90 0.76 9.94
N LEU A 30 -11.64 0.60 10.36
CA LEU A 30 -11.08 1.41 11.44
C LEU A 30 -10.99 2.87 11.02
N LYS A 31 -11.19 3.79 11.96
CA LYS A 31 -11.00 5.22 11.72
C LYS A 31 -9.52 5.57 11.91
N TRP A 32 -8.96 6.35 10.99
CA TRP A 32 -7.64 6.95 11.17
C TRP A 32 -7.68 7.95 12.33
N ARG A 33 -6.82 7.78 13.33
CA ARG A 33 -6.76 8.65 14.54
C ARG A 33 -5.40 9.30 14.75
N TRP A 34 -4.48 9.12 13.80
CA TRP A 34 -3.15 9.72 13.85
C TRP A 34 -3.13 11.06 13.12
N PRO A 35 -2.07 11.87 13.31
CA PRO A 35 -1.89 13.10 12.55
C PRO A 35 -1.99 12.88 11.03
N PRO A 36 -2.26 13.96 10.26
CA PRO A 36 -2.24 13.90 8.81
C PRO A 36 -0.93 13.33 8.29
N ILE A 37 -1.03 12.37 7.37
CA ILE A 37 0.12 11.81 6.67
C ILE A 37 0.40 12.63 5.41
N LEU A 38 1.68 12.82 5.09
CA LEU A 38 2.08 13.52 3.87
C LEU A 38 1.79 12.68 2.61
N PRO A 39 1.77 13.26 1.41
CA PRO A 39 1.86 12.49 0.18
C PRO A 39 3.12 11.61 0.14
N TYR A 40 3.07 10.51 -0.61
CA TYR A 40 4.22 9.63 -0.82
C TYR A 40 4.17 9.07 -2.23
N MET A 41 5.21 9.28 -3.05
CA MET A 41 5.29 8.79 -4.43
C MET A 41 4.04 9.12 -5.27
N GLY A 42 3.50 10.33 -5.08
CA GLY A 42 2.28 10.80 -5.76
C GLY A 42 0.95 10.30 -5.18
N PHE A 43 0.98 9.38 -4.21
CA PHE A 43 -0.23 8.96 -3.50
C PHE A 43 -0.62 10.01 -2.47
N THR A 44 -1.89 10.40 -2.51
CA THR A 44 -2.50 11.37 -1.62
C THR A 44 -2.67 10.81 -0.20
N PRO A 45 -2.81 11.67 0.82
CA PRO A 45 -3.09 11.21 2.18
C PRO A 45 -4.34 10.33 2.28
N VAL A 46 -5.38 10.62 1.49
CA VAL A 46 -6.63 9.85 1.46
C VAL A 46 -6.38 8.44 0.94
N GLU A 47 -5.73 8.28 -0.21
CA GLU A 47 -5.41 6.96 -0.79
C GLU A 47 -4.58 6.12 0.19
N ARG A 48 -3.60 6.74 0.87
CA ARG A 48 -2.78 6.06 1.87
C ARG A 48 -3.59 5.60 3.09
N VAL A 49 -4.51 6.41 3.59
CA VAL A 49 -5.40 6.04 4.71
C VAL A 49 -6.35 4.92 4.30
N GLN A 50 -6.97 5.03 3.12
CA GLN A 50 -7.90 4.03 2.63
C GLN A 50 -7.21 2.67 2.43
N HIS A 51 -5.96 2.65 1.93
CA HIS A 51 -5.18 1.42 1.80
C HIS A 51 -4.97 0.78 3.16
N TRP A 52 -4.58 1.60 4.15
CA TRP A 52 -4.43 1.15 5.53
C TRP A 52 -5.75 0.58 6.07
N GLN A 53 -6.89 1.21 5.81
CA GLN A 53 -8.20 0.72 6.24
C GLN A 53 -8.53 -0.66 5.65
N ILE A 54 -8.32 -0.84 4.34
CA ILE A 54 -8.55 -2.11 3.64
C ILE A 54 -7.60 -3.18 4.18
N ALA A 55 -6.30 -2.90 4.27
CA ALA A 55 -5.33 -3.85 4.79
C ALA A 55 -5.66 -4.31 6.23
N ARG A 56 -6.05 -3.38 7.11
CA ARG A 56 -6.47 -3.73 8.48
C ARG A 56 -7.74 -4.57 8.51
N TRP A 57 -8.69 -4.27 7.65
CA TRP A 57 -9.91 -5.07 7.54
C TRP A 57 -9.61 -6.48 7.03
N LEU A 58 -8.79 -6.63 5.97
CA LEU A 58 -8.40 -7.93 5.41
C LEU A 58 -7.71 -8.81 6.46
N ILE A 59 -6.83 -8.24 7.28
CA ILE A 59 -6.20 -8.96 8.40
C ILE A 59 -7.27 -9.39 9.41
N ALA A 60 -8.13 -8.47 9.85
CA ALA A 60 -9.13 -8.75 10.88
C ALA A 60 -10.22 -9.73 10.40
N ALA A 61 -10.50 -9.76 9.11
CA ALA A 61 -11.40 -10.72 8.47
C ALA A 61 -10.74 -12.08 8.21
N GLY A 62 -9.44 -12.22 8.45
CA GLY A 62 -8.68 -13.45 8.18
C GLY A 62 -8.37 -13.68 6.69
N CYS A 63 -8.56 -12.67 5.84
CA CYS A 63 -8.31 -12.76 4.41
C CYS A 63 -6.83 -12.79 4.06
N ILE A 64 -5.99 -12.09 4.85
CA ILE A 64 -4.53 -12.10 4.73
C ILE A 64 -3.90 -12.32 6.11
N THR A 65 -2.68 -12.86 6.13
CA THR A 65 -1.96 -13.15 7.38
C THR A 65 -1.25 -11.90 7.90
N VAL A 66 -1.15 -11.80 9.23
CA VAL A 66 -0.29 -10.78 9.86
C VAL A 66 1.16 -11.12 9.53
N PRO A 67 1.96 -10.17 9.03
CA PRO A 67 3.34 -10.43 8.69
C PRO A 67 4.16 -10.64 9.96
N THR A 68 5.04 -11.64 9.95
CA THR A 68 5.87 -12.02 11.10
C THR A 68 7.36 -11.75 10.91
N HIS A 69 7.81 -11.54 9.67
CA HIS A 69 9.21 -11.34 9.34
C HIS A 69 9.39 -10.16 8.38
N CYS A 70 10.43 -9.37 8.60
CA CYS A 70 10.83 -8.30 7.70
C CYS A 70 11.36 -8.89 6.38
N ALA A 71 10.83 -8.42 5.26
CA ALA A 71 11.23 -8.81 3.91
C ALA A 71 12.65 -8.34 3.51
N ILE A 72 13.27 -7.47 4.29
CA ILE A 72 14.64 -6.98 4.05
C ILE A 72 15.65 -7.69 4.96
N CYS A 73 15.41 -7.66 6.28
CA CYS A 73 16.39 -8.12 7.27
C CYS A 73 15.97 -9.36 8.08
N ALA A 74 14.83 -9.98 7.74
CA ALA A 74 14.24 -11.12 8.44
C ALA A 74 13.89 -10.90 9.94
N SER A 75 14.09 -9.69 10.49
CA SER A 75 13.71 -9.35 11.86
C SER A 75 12.22 -9.61 12.12
N THR A 76 11.90 -10.09 13.32
CA THR A 76 10.55 -10.34 13.82
C THR A 76 10.02 -9.21 14.72
N ASP A 77 10.83 -8.18 15.01
CA ASP A 77 10.43 -7.07 15.88
C ASP A 77 9.55 -6.05 15.13
N LYS A 78 8.34 -5.82 15.65
CA LYS A 78 7.38 -4.81 15.17
C LYS A 78 7.22 -4.82 13.64
N VAL A 79 6.92 -5.99 13.10
CA VAL A 79 6.70 -6.15 11.66
C VAL A 79 5.30 -5.70 11.27
N GLY A 80 5.21 -4.90 10.20
CA GLY A 80 3.95 -4.47 9.62
C GLY A 80 4.07 -4.34 8.10
N PHE A 81 2.93 -4.29 7.41
CA PHE A 81 2.92 -4.02 5.99
C PHE A 81 3.37 -2.59 5.69
N HIS A 82 4.15 -2.47 4.63
CA HIS A 82 4.52 -1.25 3.95
C HIS A 82 4.02 -1.33 2.51
N SER A 83 3.72 -0.19 1.89
CA SER A 83 3.16 -0.13 0.54
C SER A 83 3.98 0.81 -0.32
N GLU A 84 4.59 0.29 -1.38
CA GLU A 84 5.10 1.12 -2.48
C GLU A 84 3.98 1.44 -3.47
N ASN A 85 3.12 0.47 -3.76
CA ASN A 85 1.90 0.65 -4.54
C ASN A 85 0.69 0.70 -3.61
N TYR A 86 0.16 1.89 -3.34
CA TYR A 86 -1.02 2.02 -2.49
C TYR A 86 -2.31 1.56 -3.16
N TYR A 87 -2.35 1.33 -4.48
CA TYR A 87 -3.53 0.79 -5.16
C TYR A 87 -3.66 -0.73 -5.08
N SER A 88 -2.71 -1.45 -4.46
CA SER A 88 -2.83 -2.91 -4.25
C SER A 88 -2.33 -3.31 -2.86
N VAL A 89 -3.24 -3.75 -1.99
CA VAL A 89 -2.87 -4.29 -0.68
C VAL A 89 -2.07 -5.59 -0.81
N LEU A 90 -2.39 -6.40 -1.82
CA LEU A 90 -1.76 -7.71 -2.01
C LEU A 90 -0.30 -7.62 -2.44
N CYS A 91 0.17 -6.42 -2.82
CA CYS A 91 1.55 -6.17 -3.21
C CYS A 91 2.41 -5.54 -2.09
N SER A 92 1.96 -5.60 -0.84
CA SER A 92 2.59 -4.89 0.29
C SER A 92 3.68 -5.73 0.98
N PRO A 93 4.97 -5.35 0.92
CA PRO A 93 6.01 -6.02 1.67
C PRO A 93 5.88 -5.83 3.19
N ALA A 94 6.32 -6.85 3.93
CA ALA A 94 6.43 -6.80 5.37
C ALA A 94 7.74 -6.13 5.79
N LEU A 95 7.71 -5.11 6.64
CA LEU A 95 8.90 -4.43 7.15
C LEU A 95 8.89 -4.33 8.68
N CYS A 96 10.04 -4.53 9.31
CA CYS A 96 10.24 -4.11 10.70
C CYS A 96 10.32 -2.57 10.78
N GLY A 97 10.12 -2.01 11.99
CA GLY A 97 10.13 -0.57 12.19
C GLY A 97 11.41 0.13 11.73
N LEU A 98 12.58 -0.51 11.88
CA LEU A 98 13.86 0.07 11.45
C LEU A 98 13.97 0.16 9.92
N CYS A 99 13.70 -0.93 9.20
CA CYS A 99 13.74 -0.96 7.73
C CYS A 99 12.69 -0.01 7.14
N HIS A 100 11.48 0.00 7.70
CA HIS A 100 10.40 0.89 7.29
C HIS A 100 10.82 2.37 7.44
N GLN A 101 11.39 2.74 8.58
CA GLN A 101 11.85 4.11 8.79
C GLN A 101 13.01 4.49 7.85
N ARG A 102 13.98 3.60 7.63
CA ARG A 102 15.10 3.85 6.70
C ARG A 102 14.61 4.06 5.27
N LEU A 103 13.65 3.26 4.83
CA LEU A 103 13.03 3.38 3.51
C LEU A 103 12.30 4.72 3.34
N HIS A 104 11.49 5.15 4.31
CA HIS A 104 10.84 6.47 4.25
C HIS A 104 11.82 7.63 4.33
N ARG A 105 12.98 7.44 4.96
CA ARG A 105 14.04 8.44 5.08
C ARG A 105 15.08 8.35 3.97
N ARG A 106 14.91 7.49 2.96
CA ARG A 106 15.94 7.28 1.92
C ARG A 106 16.37 8.55 1.20
N PHE A 107 15.47 9.52 1.04
CA PHE A 107 15.77 10.80 0.40
C PHE A 107 16.55 11.76 1.30
N SER A 108 16.17 11.85 2.59
CA SER A 108 16.81 12.76 3.54
C SER A 108 18.03 12.15 4.25
N ARG A 109 18.16 10.82 4.22
CA ARG A 109 19.28 10.05 4.80
C ARG A 109 19.76 8.96 3.82
N PRO A 110 20.28 9.36 2.65
CA PRO A 110 20.68 8.40 1.60
C PRO A 110 21.82 7.47 2.02
N ALA A 111 22.72 7.91 2.91
CA ALA A 111 23.79 7.06 3.44
C ALA A 111 23.22 5.86 4.22
N ALA A 112 22.31 6.10 5.17
CA ALA A 112 21.68 5.04 5.95
C ALA A 112 20.85 4.06 5.10
N TRP A 113 20.27 4.55 3.99
CA TRP A 113 19.62 3.68 3.01
C TRP A 113 20.64 2.82 2.27
N ARG A 114 21.73 3.42 1.78
CA ARG A 114 22.82 2.71 1.09
C ARG A 114 23.43 1.61 1.97
N ASP A 115 23.64 1.87 3.25
CA ASP A 115 24.19 0.88 4.19
C ASP A 115 23.23 -0.31 4.35
N LEU A 116 21.92 -0.05 4.41
CA LEU A 116 20.91 -1.12 4.42
C LEU A 116 20.94 -1.91 3.10
N MET A 117 21.08 -1.24 1.96
CA MET A 117 21.20 -1.93 0.67
C MET A 117 22.44 -2.83 0.62
N GLN A 118 23.60 -2.30 1.01
CA GLN A 118 24.86 -3.06 1.02
C GLN A 118 24.79 -4.31 1.92
N ALA A 119 24.06 -4.25 3.02
CA ALA A 119 23.92 -5.37 3.94
C ALA A 119 22.95 -6.47 3.44
N HIS A 120 21.94 -6.11 2.65
CA HIS A 120 20.78 -6.98 2.39
C HIS A 120 20.52 -7.34 0.93
N VAL A 121 21.01 -6.56 -0.04
CA VAL A 121 20.89 -6.92 -1.46
C VAL A 121 21.73 -8.15 -1.76
N ARG A 122 21.15 -9.08 -2.52
CA ARG A 122 21.82 -10.29 -3.00
C ARG A 122 21.93 -10.28 -4.51
N THR A 123 20.83 -10.00 -5.22
CA THR A 123 20.82 -10.03 -6.69
C THR A 123 20.66 -8.66 -7.32
N GLY A 124 20.04 -7.71 -6.62
CA GLY A 124 19.64 -6.42 -7.17
C GLY A 124 18.27 -6.47 -7.86
N ASP A 125 17.60 -7.63 -7.85
CA ASP A 125 16.22 -7.80 -8.33
C ASP A 125 15.20 -7.74 -7.19
N GLU A 126 15.64 -7.67 -5.93
CA GLU A 126 14.73 -7.51 -4.83
C GLU A 126 14.00 -6.16 -4.95
N TRP A 127 12.70 -6.14 -4.67
CA TRP A 127 11.88 -4.91 -4.82
C TRP A 127 12.52 -3.68 -4.16
N PHE A 128 13.16 -3.84 -3.00
CA PHE A 128 13.79 -2.74 -2.27
C PHE A 128 15.09 -2.23 -2.95
N ALA A 129 15.73 -3.05 -3.78
CA ALA A 129 16.86 -2.63 -4.62
C ALA A 129 16.42 -1.86 -5.87
N LEU A 130 15.15 -2.03 -6.28
CA LEU A 130 14.58 -1.40 -7.47
C LEU A 130 13.90 -0.05 -7.18
N ILE A 131 13.70 0.29 -5.90
CA ILE A 131 13.08 1.56 -5.49
C ILE A 131 13.98 2.74 -5.88
N PRO A 132 13.40 3.84 -6.42
CA PRO A 132 14.18 4.98 -6.82
C PRO A 132 14.77 5.71 -5.61
N ALA A 133 16.02 6.14 -5.76
CA ALA A 133 16.73 6.96 -4.77
C ALA A 133 16.28 8.43 -4.77
N ILE A 134 15.44 8.82 -5.74
CA ILE A 134 14.79 10.13 -5.85
C ILE A 134 13.28 9.95 -5.80
N ASP A 135 12.55 11.03 -5.50
CA ASP A 135 11.10 10.98 -5.52
C ASP A 135 10.59 10.70 -6.94
N TYR A 136 9.53 9.91 -7.05
CA TYR A 136 8.94 9.51 -8.31
C TYR A 136 7.43 9.38 -8.13
N ASP A 137 6.67 10.00 -9.04
CA ASP A 137 5.21 9.96 -9.06
C ASP A 137 4.69 8.62 -9.59
N LEU A 138 4.83 7.57 -8.77
CA LEU A 138 4.34 6.23 -9.13
C LEU A 138 2.81 6.21 -9.26
N ALA A 139 2.11 6.97 -8.42
CA ALA A 139 0.66 7.05 -8.49
C ALA A 139 0.20 7.67 -9.82
N GLY A 140 0.83 8.76 -10.27
CA GLY A 140 0.59 9.39 -11.56
C GLY A 140 0.90 8.46 -12.73
N TYR A 141 2.03 7.75 -12.66
CA TYR A 141 2.36 6.70 -13.62
C TYR A 141 1.27 5.63 -13.73
N LEU A 142 0.81 5.10 -12.58
CA LEU A 142 -0.23 4.06 -12.53
C LEU A 142 -1.56 4.58 -13.09
N ARG A 143 -1.98 5.80 -12.73
CA ARG A 143 -3.22 6.39 -13.27
C ARG A 143 -3.15 6.62 -14.78
N ALA A 144 -2.01 7.08 -15.29
CA ALA A 144 -1.81 7.28 -16.72
C ALA A 144 -1.82 5.97 -17.52
N THR A 145 -1.30 4.88 -16.95
CA THR A 145 -1.11 3.60 -17.68
C THR A 145 -2.23 2.59 -17.45
N ARG A 146 -2.92 2.65 -16.30
CA ARG A 146 -3.94 1.69 -15.88
C ARG A 146 -5.31 2.33 -15.65
N GLY A 147 -5.38 3.66 -15.68
CA GLY A 147 -6.61 4.45 -15.58
C GLY A 147 -6.89 5.04 -14.18
N GLU A 148 -7.69 6.11 -14.16
CA GLU A 148 -8.06 6.88 -12.96
C GLU A 148 -8.92 6.09 -11.97
N GLN A 149 -9.62 5.04 -12.42
CA GLN A 149 -10.47 4.19 -11.58
C GLN A 149 -9.68 3.50 -10.44
N LEU A 150 -8.35 3.43 -10.54
CA LEU A 150 -7.49 2.92 -9.46
C LEU A 150 -7.61 3.70 -8.14
N ARG A 151 -8.08 4.95 -8.18
CA ARG A 151 -8.32 5.76 -6.98
C ARG A 151 -9.43 5.17 -6.11
N ASP A 152 -10.39 4.46 -6.71
CA ASP A 152 -11.34 3.65 -5.96
C ASP A 152 -10.74 2.28 -5.67
N MET A 153 -10.02 2.17 -4.55
CA MET A 153 -9.46 0.88 -4.15
C MET A 153 -10.51 -0.16 -3.77
N ARG A 154 -11.79 0.23 -3.60
CA ARG A 154 -12.86 -0.76 -3.45
C ARG A 154 -13.14 -1.43 -4.78
N ALA A 155 -12.75 -0.82 -5.91
CA ALA A 155 -12.83 -1.34 -7.26
C ALA A 155 -11.59 -2.18 -7.66
N ASP A 156 -10.61 -2.41 -6.77
CA ASP A 156 -9.44 -3.25 -7.05
C ASP A 156 -9.90 -4.67 -7.47
N PRO A 157 -9.70 -5.07 -8.74
CA PRO A 157 -10.15 -6.37 -9.23
C PRO A 157 -9.62 -7.55 -8.41
N ALA A 158 -8.44 -7.39 -7.79
CA ALA A 158 -7.86 -8.44 -6.96
C ALA A 158 -8.69 -8.71 -5.68
N LEU A 159 -9.38 -7.69 -5.14
CA LEU A 159 -10.31 -7.87 -4.02
C LEU A 159 -11.59 -8.61 -4.45
N PHE A 160 -12.05 -8.41 -5.69
CA PHE A 160 -13.24 -9.11 -6.22
C PHE A 160 -12.96 -10.51 -6.71
N ALA A 161 -11.71 -10.81 -7.08
CA ALA A 161 -11.31 -12.16 -7.49
C ALA A 161 -11.48 -13.20 -6.37
N CYS A 162 -11.52 -12.78 -5.10
CA CYS A 162 -11.77 -13.66 -3.97
C CYS A 162 -13.24 -13.64 -3.55
N TYR A 163 -13.90 -14.79 -3.64
CA TYR A 163 -15.31 -14.96 -3.32
C TYR A 163 -15.67 -14.43 -1.92
N GLY A 164 -16.73 -13.62 -1.86
CA GLY A 164 -17.33 -13.12 -0.62
C GLY A 164 -16.65 -11.90 0.02
N ILE A 165 -15.51 -11.42 -0.50
CA ILE A 165 -14.89 -10.17 -0.01
C ILE A 165 -15.79 -8.98 -0.33
N ALA A 166 -16.17 -8.81 -1.60
CA ALA A 166 -17.00 -7.70 -2.05
C ALA A 166 -18.31 -7.56 -1.24
N ASP A 167 -18.95 -8.70 -0.95
CA ASP A 167 -20.22 -8.76 -0.20
C ASP A 167 -20.09 -8.34 1.27
N LYS A 168 -18.88 -8.44 1.83
CA LYS A 168 -18.61 -8.15 3.25
C LYS A 168 -17.86 -6.85 3.47
N LEU A 169 -17.36 -6.19 2.43
CA LEU A 169 -16.62 -4.93 2.57
C LEU A 169 -17.52 -3.86 3.20
N PRO A 170 -17.10 -3.25 4.33
CA PRO A 170 -17.87 -2.18 4.96
C PRO A 170 -18.05 -0.97 4.04
N ARG A 171 -19.08 -0.15 4.30
CA ARG A 171 -19.34 1.08 3.53
C ARG A 171 -18.60 2.31 4.02
N ASN A 172 -18.11 2.31 5.26
CA ASN A 172 -17.52 3.47 5.93
C ASN A 172 -16.02 3.69 5.60
N LEU A 173 -15.65 3.57 4.32
CA LEU A 173 -14.27 3.84 3.91
C LEU A 173 -14.04 5.36 3.90
N HIS A 174 -12.96 5.80 4.54
CA HIS A 174 -12.71 7.22 4.74
C HIS A 174 -12.43 7.93 3.40
N GLY A 175 -12.88 9.17 3.25
CA GLY A 175 -12.61 9.98 2.06
C GLY A 175 -13.50 9.72 0.83
N ILE A 176 -14.48 8.81 0.91
CA ILE A 176 -15.51 8.64 -0.14
C ILE A 176 -16.71 9.59 0.09
N GLU A 177 -17.10 9.80 1.34
CA GLU A 177 -18.29 10.60 1.71
C GLU A 177 -18.14 12.11 1.39
N SER A 178 -16.91 12.62 1.23
CA SER A 178 -16.67 14.01 0.81
C SER A 178 -16.80 14.19 -0.71
N ALA A 179 -16.37 13.21 -1.51
CA ALA A 179 -16.46 13.28 -2.97
C ALA A 179 -17.91 13.16 -3.48
N GLU A 180 -18.73 12.31 -2.84
CA GLU A 180 -20.16 12.19 -3.19
C GLU A 180 -21.00 13.41 -2.76
N ARG A 181 -20.54 14.18 -1.77
CA ARG A 181 -21.19 15.44 -1.38
C ARG A 181 -20.88 16.58 -2.36
N GLU A 182 -19.66 16.65 -2.87
CA GLU A 182 -19.28 17.64 -3.87
C GLU A 182 -19.97 17.38 -5.23
N ASP A 183 -20.10 16.13 -5.67
CA ASP A 183 -20.79 15.80 -6.94
C ASP A 183 -22.31 16.04 -6.87
N ARG A 184 -22.93 15.97 -5.68
CA ARG A 184 -24.34 16.37 -5.48
C ARG A 184 -24.55 17.88 -5.42
N GLN A 185 -23.55 18.65 -4.97
CA GLN A 185 -23.61 20.11 -4.97
C GLN A 185 -23.29 20.71 -6.35
N GLY A 186 -22.52 20.00 -7.19
CA GLY A 186 -22.22 20.40 -8.58
C GLY A 186 -23.30 20.10 -9.62
N ARG A 187 -24.35 19.31 -9.31
CA ARG A 187 -25.50 19.04 -10.21
C ARG A 187 -26.74 19.89 -9.93
N LEU A 188 -26.62 20.88 -9.06
CA LEU A 188 -27.69 21.83 -8.72
C LEU A 188 -27.46 23.24 -9.31
N LEU A 189 -26.63 23.35 -10.35
CA LEU A 189 -26.45 24.58 -11.13
C LEU A 189 -26.71 24.32 -12.61
#